data_AF-A0A537NBR5-F1
#
_entry.id   AF-A0A537NBR5-F1
#
_cell.length_a   1.000
_cell.length_b   1.000
_cell.length_c   1.000
_cell.angle_alpha   90.00
_cell.angle_beta   90.00
_cell.angle_gamma   90.00
#
_symmetry.space_group_name_H-M   'P 1'
#
loop_
_entity.id
_entity.type
_entity.pdbx_description
1 polymer ?
#
loop_
_entity_poly.entity_id
_entity_poly.type
_entity_poly.pdbx_seq_one_letter_code
_entity_poly.pdbx_strand_id
1 'polypeptide(L)'
;MRSFPFRYQARLLKIAVVAVDEGWELWVSEADRRLAFGGRVAVDEAIAGWRIGDDLVQERAEEVKSNVLTGKLALGPLPPIDVEASVEAARSP
;
A
#
# COMPACT_ATOMS: atom_id res chain seq x y z
N MET A 1 -9.96 -5.29 -8.07
CA MET A 1 -9.25 -5.24 -6.77
C MET A 1 -9.07 -3.78 -6.39
N ARG A 2 -9.47 -3.36 -5.18
CA ARG A 2 -9.46 -1.95 -4.74
C ARG A 2 -8.04 -1.53 -4.34
N SER A 3 -7.67 -0.29 -4.65
CA SER A 3 -6.38 0.27 -4.23
C SER A 3 -6.47 1.78 -3.97
N PHE A 4 -5.65 2.27 -3.05
CA PHE A 4 -5.61 3.68 -2.65
C PHE A 4 -4.21 4.26 -2.88
N PRO A 5 -3.99 4.99 -3.99
CA PRO A 5 -2.68 5.56 -4.31
C PRO A 5 -2.37 6.79 -3.44
N PHE A 6 -1.10 6.96 -3.06
CA PHE A 6 -0.61 8.14 -2.35
C PHE A 6 0.89 8.38 -2.62
N ARG A 7 1.36 9.61 -2.41
CA ARG A 7 2.79 9.96 -2.56
C ARG A 7 3.49 10.03 -1.21
N TYR A 8 4.71 9.50 -1.14
CA TYR A 8 5.58 9.57 0.03
C TYR A 8 7.05 9.58 -0.42
N GLN A 9 7.83 10.57 0.01
CA GLN A 9 9.27 10.69 -0.33
C GLN A 9 9.58 10.49 -1.83
N ALA A 10 8.89 11.23 -2.71
CA ALA A 10 8.96 11.14 -4.17
C ALA A 10 8.55 9.77 -4.79
N ARG A 11 8.08 8.82 -3.98
CA ARG A 11 7.57 7.52 -4.43
C ARG A 11 6.06 7.55 -4.63
N LEU A 12 5.58 6.81 -5.63
CA LEU A 12 4.16 6.53 -5.81
C LEU A 12 3.84 5.19 -5.16
N LEU A 13 3.24 5.26 -3.98
CA LEU A 13 2.80 4.09 -3.23
C LEU A 13 1.30 3.85 -3.44
N LYS A 14 0.85 2.64 -3.13
CA LYS A 14 -0.57 2.31 -3.05
C LYS A 14 -0.84 1.41 -1.86
N ILE A 15 -2.01 1.55 -1.25
CA ILE A 15 -2.55 0.55 -0.34
C ILE A 15 -3.35 -0.42 -1.19
N ALA A 16 -2.85 -1.64 -1.33
CA ALA A 16 -3.49 -2.72 -2.06
C ALA A 16 -4.38 -3.52 -1.11
N VAL A 17 -5.65 -3.70 -1.49
CA VAL A 17 -6.60 -4.52 -0.73
C VAL A 17 -6.63 -5.92 -1.31
N VAL A 18 -6.16 -6.91 -0.55
CA VAL A 18 -6.08 -8.32 -0.95
C VAL A 18 -7.17 -9.10 -0.22
N ALA A 19 -8.05 -9.77 -0.96
CA ALA A 19 -9.04 -10.66 -0.36
C ALA A 19 -8.36 -11.92 0.18
N VAL A 20 -8.77 -12.34 1.37
CA VAL A 20 -8.35 -13.58 2.06
C VAL A 20 -9.60 -14.29 2.61
N ASP A 21 -9.47 -15.55 3.02
CA ASP A 21 -10.62 -16.42 3.35
C ASP A 21 -11.62 -15.81 4.34
N GLU A 22 -11.18 -14.97 5.29
CA GLU A 22 -12.08 -14.30 6.24
C GLU A 22 -11.80 -12.79 6.32
N GLY A 23 -11.59 -12.14 5.18
CA GLY A 23 -11.62 -10.67 5.10
C GLY A 23 -10.71 -10.08 4.05
N TRP A 24 -10.14 -8.92 4.37
CA TRP A 24 -9.24 -8.19 3.49
C TRP A 24 -8.00 -7.75 4.24
N GLU A 25 -6.84 -8.03 3.65
CA GLU A 25 -5.58 -7.48 4.08
C GLU A 25 -5.26 -6.19 3.32
N LEU A 26 -4.70 -5.22 4.03
CA LEU A 26 -4.24 -3.97 3.46
C LEU A 26 -2.72 -3.97 3.45
N TRP A 27 -2.14 -3.88 2.27
CA TRP A 27 -0.70 -3.89 2.06
C TRP A 27 -0.22 -2.58 1.44
N VAL A 28 0.76 -1.92 2.06
CA VAL A 28 1.47 -0.83 1.40
C VAL A 28 2.36 -1.44 0.33
N SER A 29 2.20 -0.98 -0.91
CA SER A 29 2.89 -1.52 -2.07
C SER A 29 3.44 -0.41 -2.94
N GLU A 30 4.47 -0.72 -3.70
CA GLU A 30 5.03 0.11 -4.77
C GLU A 30 5.12 -0.75 -6.02
N ALA A 31 4.54 -0.29 -7.13
CA ALA A 31 4.26 -1.14 -8.29
C ALA A 31 3.56 -2.44 -7.84
N ASP A 32 4.17 -3.61 -8.03
CA ASP A 32 3.63 -4.91 -7.63
C ASP A 32 4.28 -5.51 -6.38
N ARG A 33 5.20 -4.77 -5.75
CA ARG A 33 5.94 -5.21 -4.57
C ARG A 33 5.25 -4.78 -3.29
N ARG A 34 5.00 -5.73 -2.39
CA ARG A 34 4.52 -5.47 -1.02
C ARG A 34 5.69 -4.97 -0.17
N LEU A 35 5.49 -3.82 0.49
CA LEU A 35 6.50 -3.15 1.31
C LEU A 35 6.24 -3.31 2.81
N ALA A 36 4.97 -3.26 3.21
CA ALA A 36 4.56 -3.35 4.61
C ALA A 36 3.12 -3.84 4.73
N PHE A 37 2.86 -4.60 5.78
CA PHE A 37 1.51 -4.98 6.17
C PHE A 37 0.86 -3.84 6.96
N GLY A 38 -0.29 -3.36 6.51
CA GLY A 38 -1.05 -2.28 7.12
C GLY A 38 -2.18 -2.75 8.04
N GLY A 39 -2.55 -4.03 7.98
CA GLY A 39 -3.58 -4.61 8.83
C GLY A 39 -4.60 -5.42 8.04
N ARG A 40 -5.63 -5.87 8.76
CA ARG A 40 -6.73 -6.67 8.24
C ARG A 40 -8.06 -6.09 8.69
N VAL A 41 -9.07 -6.21 7.83
CA VAL A 41 -10.49 -5.99 8.13
C VAL A 41 -11.18 -7.34 8.00
N ALA A 42 -11.83 -7.81 9.06
CA ALA A 42 -12.55 -9.07 9.03
C ALA A 42 -13.88 -8.92 8.27
N VAL A 43 -14.40 -10.02 7.69
CA VAL A 43 -15.70 -9.99 6.98
C VAL A 43 -16.83 -9.51 7.88
N ASP A 44 -16.92 -10.05 9.10
CA ASP A 44 -17.99 -9.69 10.04
C ASP A 44 -17.94 -8.21 10.42
N GLU A 45 -16.73 -7.67 10.62
CA GLU A 45 -16.50 -6.26 10.93
C GLU A 45 -16.95 -5.39 9.75
N ALA A 46 -16.53 -5.72 8.53
CA ALA A 46 -16.92 -4.99 7.33
C ALA A 46 -18.43 -5.00 7.10
N ILE A 47 -19.10 -6.15 7.34
CA ILE A 47 -20.55 -6.26 7.24
C ILE A 47 -21.24 -5.40 8.30
N ALA A 48 -20.72 -5.41 9.54
CA ALA A 48 -21.27 -4.59 10.62
C ALA A 48 -21.16 -3.10 10.32
N GLY A 49 -20.00 -2.64 9.83
CA GLY A 49 -19.79 -1.25 9.40
C GLY A 49 -20.68 -0.87 8.22
N TRP A 50 -20.77 -1.73 7.20
CA TRP A 50 -21.62 -1.47 6.03
C TRP A 50 -23.09 -1.27 6.41
N ARG A 51 -23.60 -2.01 7.40
CA ARG A 51 -24.99 -1.87 7.89
C ARG A 51 -25.30 -0.50 8.49
N ILE A 52 -24.30 0.22 8.99
CA ILE A 52 -24.44 1.56 9.55
C ILE A 52 -23.96 2.66 8.59
N GLY A 53 -23.55 2.30 7.37
CA GLY A 53 -23.11 3.23 6.33
C GLY A 53 -21.59 3.44 6.26
N ASP A 54 -20.81 2.68 7.02
CA ASP A 54 -19.36 2.82 7.09
C ASP A 54 -18.65 1.89 6.10
N ASP A 55 -17.47 2.33 5.64
CA ASP A 55 -16.58 1.55 4.79
C ASP A 55 -15.26 1.32 5.52
N LEU A 56 -15.23 0.28 6.35
CA LEU A 56 -14.07 -0.01 7.21
C LEU A 56 -12.79 -0.33 6.41
N VAL A 57 -12.92 -0.74 5.15
CA VAL A 57 -11.75 -0.91 4.26
C VAL A 57 -11.20 0.44 3.84
N GLN A 58 -12.05 1.43 3.53
CA GLN A 58 -11.63 2.81 3.28
C GLN A 58 -10.97 3.42 4.53
N GLU A 59 -11.61 3.27 5.69
CA GLU A 59 -11.10 3.82 6.95
C GLU A 59 -9.73 3.25 7.31
N ARG A 60 -9.59 1.92 7.23
CA ARG A 60 -8.29 1.28 7.46
C ARG A 60 -7.25 1.71 6.44
N ALA A 61 -7.63 1.96 5.19
CA ALA A 61 -6.70 2.49 4.20
C ALA A 61 -6.22 3.90 4.55
N GLU A 62 -7.11 4.80 4.97
CA GLU A 62 -6.69 6.14 5.41
C GLU A 62 -5.82 6.09 6.68
N GLU A 63 -6.12 5.18 7.61
CA GLU A 63 -5.28 4.93 8.80
C GLU A 63 -3.87 4.46 8.40
N VAL A 64 -3.77 3.46 7.52
CA VAL A 64 -2.47 2.94 7.03
C VAL A 64 -1.69 4.03 6.32
N LYS A 65 -2.34 4.83 5.47
CA LYS A 65 -1.73 5.97 4.79
C LYS A 65 -1.18 6.97 5.81
N SER A 66 -1.98 7.34 6.80
CA SER A 66 -1.55 8.23 7.90
C SER A 66 -0.33 7.67 8.64
N ASN A 67 -0.33 6.37 8.95
CA ASN A 67 0.79 5.71 9.65
C ASN A 67 2.08 5.72 8.81
N VAL A 68 2.00 5.57 7.48
CA VAL A 68 3.17 5.72 6.60
C VAL A 68 3.66 7.17 6.60
N LEU A 69 2.74 8.13 6.38
CA LEU A 69 3.10 9.55 6.29
C LEU A 69 3.71 10.08 7.59
N THR A 70 3.28 9.57 8.73
CA THR A 70 3.79 9.95 10.07
C THR A 70 4.97 9.10 10.53
N GLY A 71 5.42 8.12 9.73
CA GLY A 71 6.53 7.24 10.08
C GLY A 71 6.24 6.19 11.15
N LYS A 72 4.97 6.02 11.56
CA LYS A 72 4.54 4.95 12.48
C LYS A 72 4.58 3.57 11.84
N LEU A 73 4.43 3.49 10.52
CA LEU A 73 4.60 2.27 9.75
C LEU A 73 5.86 2.38 8.88
N ALA A 74 6.89 1.61 9.25
CA ALA A 74 8.12 1.52 8.47
C ALA A 74 7.88 0.73 7.18
N LEU A 75 8.42 1.22 6.07
CA LEU A 75 8.37 0.52 4.79
C LEU A 75 9.61 -0.36 4.63
N GLY A 76 9.44 -1.55 4.03
CA GLY A 76 10.56 -2.41 3.66
C GLY A 76 11.59 -1.69 2.77
N PRO A 77 12.84 -2.21 2.72
CA PRO A 77 13.97 -1.54 2.09
C PRO A 77 13.68 -1.20 0.63
N LEU A 78 14.16 -0.04 0.17
CA LEU A 78 14.15 0.32 -1.25
C LEU A 78 14.90 -0.76 -2.04
N PRO A 79 14.43 -1.14 -3.24
CA PRO A 79 15.27 -1.95 -4.10
C PRO A 79 16.56 -1.16 -4.41
N PRO A 80 17.68 -1.85 -4.68
CA PRO A 80 18.84 -1.16 -5.23
C PRO A 80 18.40 -0.41 -6.49
N ILE A 81 18.78 0.85 -6.59
CA ILE A 81 18.63 1.61 -7.83
C ILE A 81 19.62 0.95 -8.80
N ASP A 82 19.14 0.30 -9.84
CA ASP A 82 20.00 -0.19 -10.93
C ASP A 82 20.60 1.03 -11.65
N VAL A 83 21.75 1.48 -11.17
CA VAL A 83 22.48 2.63 -11.72
C VAL A 83 23.07 2.31 -13.10
N GLU A 84 23.13 1.02 -13.48
CA GLU A 84 23.71 0.56 -14.75
C GLU A 84 22.85 0.90 -15.98
N ALA A 85 21.52 0.95 -15.86
CA ALA A 85 20.64 1.27 -16.99
C ALA A 85 20.74 2.73 -17.47
N SER A 86 21.30 3.64 -16.65
CA SER A 86 21.45 5.06 -16.99
C SER A 86 22.76 5.38 -17.71
N VAL A 87 23.76 4.48 -17.70
CA VAL A 87 25.06 4.72 -18.34
C VAL A 87 25.07 4.25 -19.80
N GLU A 88 24.26 3.25 -20.16
CA GLU A 88 24.22 2.72 -21.54
C GLU A 88 23.46 3.64 -22.51
N ALA A 89 22.47 4.40 -22.03
CA ALA A 89 21.78 5.41 -22.84
C ALA A 89 22.65 6.64 -23.19
N ALA A 90 23.76 6.84 -22.47
CA ALA A 90 24.71 7.94 -22.72
C ALA A 90 25.94 7.52 -23.55
N ARG A 91 26.00 6.26 -24.01
CA ARG A 91 27.15 5.69 -24.74
C ARG A 91 26.84 5.16 -26.14
N SER A 92 25.62 5.31 -26.64
CA SER A 92 25.32 5.01 -28.04
C SER A 92 25.53 6.27 -28.90
N PRO A 93 26.52 6.28 -29.83
CA PRO A 93 26.83 7.41 -30.71
C PRO A 93 25.81 7.62 -31.84
#